data_AF-A0A1G8KER8-F1
#
_entry.id   AF-A0A1G8KER8-F1
#
_cell.length_a   1.000
_cell.length_b   1.000
_cell.length_c   1.000
_cell.angle_alpha   90.00
_cell.angle_beta   90.00
_cell.angle_gamma   90.00
#
_symmetry.space_group_name_H-M   'P 1'
#
loop_
_entity.id
_entity.type
_entity.pdbx_description
1 polymer ?
#
loop_
_entity_poly.entity_id
_entity_poly.type
_entity_poly.pdbx_seq_one_letter_code
_entity_poly.pdbx_strand_id
1 'polypeptide(L)'
;MNQQDYYEIGESKRLPLRCPILNYCSRRAVTIYFNSDYYKSNSDLTVEEALIKDGTLPQDFESKKIQIQGEPPSWIKGSCNYHFDGMCPEVNLFDNMNSLFKGVACISAEYDKYYPAPKHRVLKTQHYSKCSEFNWYMFERGRLKISNTKPRKTISAKTRSILQKEIKSICPICSNEDVEHFQVHHIDENPTNNDVENLLMLCPICHSKITKGDISYSEVKNIKKELNKTK
;
A
#
# COMPACT_ATOMS: atom_id res chain seq x y z
N MET A 1 14.29 20.14 -5.24
CA MET A 1 13.92 19.32 -4.08
C MET A 1 15.20 18.71 -3.53
N ASN A 2 15.66 19.26 -2.41
CA ASN A 2 16.80 18.73 -1.67
C ASN A 2 16.34 17.55 -0.79
N GLN A 3 17.24 16.99 0.02
CA GLN A 3 16.95 15.87 0.90
C GLN A 3 15.97 16.19 2.03
N GLN A 4 16.04 17.41 2.58
CA GLN A 4 15.15 17.84 3.65
C GLN A 4 13.70 17.96 3.16
N ASP A 5 13.49 18.67 2.03
CA ASP A 5 12.18 18.79 1.38
C ASP A 5 11.60 17.41 1.06
N TYR A 6 12.48 16.46 0.69
CA TYR A 6 12.09 15.10 0.35
C TYR A 6 11.49 14.35 1.55
N TYR A 7 12.15 14.44 2.71
CA TYR A 7 11.69 13.81 3.94
C TYR A 7 10.41 14.44 4.48
N GLU A 8 10.25 15.75 4.38
CA GLU A 8 9.02 16.45 4.79
C GLU A 8 7.80 15.98 3.96
N ILE A 9 7.98 15.72 2.67
CA ILE A 9 6.94 15.12 1.82
C ILE A 9 6.64 13.67 2.26
N GLY A 10 7.66 12.90 2.64
CA GLY A 10 7.48 11.55 3.18
C GLY A 10 6.68 11.55 4.48
N GLU A 11 7.06 12.40 5.43
CA GLU A 11 6.43 12.52 6.74
C GLU A 11 4.96 12.98 6.64
N SER A 12 4.69 14.05 5.88
CA SER A 12 3.33 14.55 5.66
C SER A 12 2.38 13.50 5.06
N LYS A 13 2.92 12.56 4.29
CA LYS A 13 2.15 11.46 3.68
C LYS A 13 2.21 10.15 4.48
N ARG A 14 2.89 10.12 5.63
CA ARG A 14 3.15 8.91 6.43
C ARG A 14 3.79 7.79 5.61
N LEU A 15 4.71 8.15 4.74
CA LEU A 15 5.45 7.25 3.88
C LEU A 15 6.84 6.95 4.48
N PRO A 16 7.46 5.82 4.12
CA PRO A 16 8.83 5.53 4.56
C PRO A 16 9.82 6.59 4.05
N LEU A 17 11.00 6.67 4.69
CA LEU A 17 12.04 7.65 4.31
C LEU A 17 12.57 7.45 2.88
N ARG A 18 12.44 6.24 2.36
CA ARG A 18 12.94 5.79 1.06
C ARG A 18 11.88 4.94 0.37
N CYS A 19 11.93 4.91 -0.95
CA CYS A 19 11.03 4.12 -1.76
C CYS A 19 11.16 2.62 -1.42
N PRO A 20 10.08 1.91 -1.08
CA PRO A 20 10.16 0.52 -0.62
C PRO A 20 10.49 -0.49 -1.74
N ILE A 21 10.47 -0.05 -3.01
CA ILE A 21 10.69 -0.91 -4.18
C ILE A 21 12.04 -0.69 -4.85
N LEU A 22 12.97 0.06 -4.23
CA LEU A 22 14.24 0.45 -4.86
C LEU A 22 15.04 -0.73 -5.41
N ASN A 23 15.13 -1.83 -4.65
CA ASN A 23 15.93 -2.98 -5.04
C ASN A 23 15.33 -3.75 -6.22
N TYR A 24 14.07 -3.51 -6.56
CA TYR A 24 13.32 -4.23 -7.59
C TYR A 24 12.68 -3.29 -8.62
N CYS A 25 13.07 -2.01 -8.66
CA CYS A 25 12.48 -1.04 -9.57
C CYS A 25 13.29 -0.91 -10.86
N SER A 26 12.71 -1.31 -12.01
CA SER A 26 13.37 -1.21 -13.31
C SER A 26 13.75 0.22 -13.67
N ARG A 27 12.93 1.23 -13.30
CA ARG A 27 13.27 2.64 -13.52
C ARG A 27 14.55 3.05 -12.80
N ARG A 28 14.73 2.63 -11.54
CA ARG A 28 15.96 2.90 -10.78
C ARG A 28 17.16 2.21 -11.41
N ALA A 29 17.02 0.94 -11.80
CA ALA A 29 18.08 0.19 -12.48
C ALA A 29 18.55 0.92 -13.75
N VAL A 30 17.61 1.28 -14.63
CA VAL A 30 17.91 2.03 -15.86
C VAL A 30 18.58 3.38 -15.56
N THR A 31 18.11 4.12 -14.56
CA THR A 31 18.74 5.38 -14.17
C THR A 31 20.19 5.20 -13.69
N ILE A 32 20.46 4.19 -12.87
CA ILE A 32 21.83 3.89 -12.43
C ILE A 32 22.70 3.53 -13.64
N TYR A 33 22.21 2.63 -14.49
CA TYR A 33 22.93 2.18 -15.67
C TYR A 33 23.32 3.35 -16.57
N PHE A 34 22.39 4.25 -16.87
CA PHE A 34 22.73 5.38 -17.70
C PHE A 34 23.62 6.42 -17.01
N ASN A 35 23.45 6.64 -15.69
CA ASN A 35 24.29 7.55 -14.90
C ASN A 35 25.73 7.06 -14.75
N SER A 36 25.94 5.77 -14.92
CA SER A 36 27.24 5.13 -14.89
C SER A 36 27.91 5.07 -16.28
N ASP A 37 29.12 4.53 -16.30
CA ASP A 37 29.84 4.20 -17.53
C ASP A 37 29.64 2.73 -17.97
N TYR A 38 28.62 2.01 -17.47
CA TYR A 38 28.41 0.59 -17.80
C TYR A 38 28.28 0.33 -19.30
N TYR A 39 27.70 1.27 -20.06
CA TYR A 39 27.60 1.18 -21.52
C TYR A 39 28.96 1.14 -22.24
N LYS A 40 30.04 1.58 -21.59
CA LYS A 40 31.41 1.52 -22.15
C LYS A 40 32.09 0.18 -21.88
N SER A 41 31.82 -0.45 -20.74
CA SER A 41 32.53 -1.66 -20.29
C SER A 41 31.77 -2.96 -20.55
N ASN A 42 30.45 -2.90 -20.74
CA ASN A 42 29.57 -4.06 -20.86
C ASN A 42 28.55 -3.87 -21.99
N SER A 43 29.00 -3.57 -23.22
CA SER A 43 28.12 -3.32 -24.38
C SER A 43 27.19 -4.49 -24.71
N ASP A 44 27.60 -5.71 -24.34
CA ASP A 44 26.93 -6.95 -24.72
C ASP A 44 25.95 -7.44 -23.66
N LEU A 45 25.93 -6.82 -22.47
CA LEU A 45 25.04 -7.19 -21.38
C LEU A 45 23.80 -6.30 -21.37
N THR A 46 22.68 -6.89 -20.97
CA THR A 46 21.49 -6.12 -20.62
C THR A 46 21.76 -5.23 -19.39
N VAL A 47 20.91 -4.22 -19.21
CA VAL A 47 20.98 -3.31 -18.06
C VAL A 47 20.98 -4.09 -16.75
N GLU A 48 20.09 -5.06 -16.64
CA GLU A 48 19.94 -5.91 -15.46
C GLU A 48 21.16 -6.77 -15.22
N GLU A 49 21.68 -7.46 -16.24
CA GLU A 49 22.86 -8.32 -16.11
C GLU A 49 24.10 -7.54 -15.67
N ALA A 50 24.33 -6.35 -16.24
CA ALA A 50 25.45 -5.50 -15.88
C ALA A 50 25.39 -5.10 -14.40
N LEU A 51 24.21 -4.74 -13.90
CA LEU A 51 24.01 -4.29 -12.52
C LEU A 51 23.97 -5.44 -11.51
N ILE A 52 23.51 -6.63 -11.91
CA ILE A 52 23.59 -7.84 -11.08
C ILE A 52 25.06 -8.28 -10.94
N LYS A 53 25.83 -8.24 -12.03
CA LYS A 53 27.27 -8.59 -12.03
C LYS A 53 28.09 -7.68 -11.12
N ASP A 54 27.75 -6.40 -11.06
CA ASP A 54 28.37 -5.41 -10.17
C ASP A 54 27.84 -5.49 -8.71
N GLY A 55 26.80 -6.28 -8.46
CA GLY A 55 26.18 -6.40 -7.12
C GLY A 55 25.29 -5.21 -6.73
N THR A 56 25.03 -4.29 -7.66
CA THR A 56 24.09 -3.16 -7.46
C THR A 56 22.63 -3.63 -7.39
N LEU A 57 22.28 -4.71 -8.09
CA LEU A 57 20.96 -5.35 -8.04
C LEU A 57 21.05 -6.76 -7.45
N PRO A 58 19.99 -7.23 -6.75
CA PRO A 58 19.96 -8.58 -6.21
C PRO A 58 19.83 -9.62 -7.34
N GLN A 59 20.31 -10.84 -7.10
CA GLN A 59 20.26 -11.93 -8.09
C GLN A 59 18.82 -12.32 -8.48
N ASP A 60 17.86 -12.13 -7.58
CA ASP A 60 16.45 -12.44 -7.82
C ASP A 60 15.68 -11.28 -8.49
N PHE A 61 16.39 -10.23 -8.94
CA PHE A 61 15.79 -9.03 -9.54
C PHE A 61 14.81 -9.37 -10.65
N GLU A 62 15.22 -10.20 -11.63
CA GLU A 62 14.41 -10.48 -12.82
C GLU A 62 13.04 -11.07 -12.48
N SER A 63 12.99 -11.94 -11.47
CA SER A 63 11.75 -12.59 -11.03
C SER A 63 10.79 -11.68 -10.25
N LYS A 64 11.32 -10.62 -9.63
CA LYS A 64 10.56 -9.74 -8.72
C LYS A 64 10.49 -8.29 -9.21
N LYS A 65 11.06 -7.99 -10.38
CA LYS A 65 11.17 -6.62 -10.85
C LYS A 65 9.81 -6.03 -11.15
N ILE A 66 9.67 -4.78 -10.74
CA ILE A 66 8.56 -3.92 -11.09
C ILE A 66 8.92 -3.24 -12.40
N GLN A 67 8.27 -3.72 -13.46
CA GLN A 67 8.40 -3.18 -14.79
C GLN A 67 8.00 -1.71 -14.83
N ILE A 68 8.56 -0.98 -15.78
CA ILE A 68 8.21 0.43 -16.03
C ILE A 68 6.71 0.51 -16.38
N GLN A 69 5.95 1.33 -15.66
CA GLN A 69 4.48 1.45 -15.80
C GLN A 69 4.03 2.71 -16.54
N GLY A 70 4.97 3.56 -16.96
CA GLY A 70 4.70 4.82 -17.66
C GLY A 70 5.74 5.07 -18.74
N GLU A 71 6.01 6.34 -19.02
CA GLU A 71 7.05 6.70 -19.97
C GLU A 71 8.42 6.17 -19.49
N PRO A 72 9.17 5.47 -20.37
CA PRO A 72 10.49 4.99 -20.02
C PRO A 72 11.46 6.16 -19.83
N PRO A 73 12.50 6.00 -18.98
CA PRO A 73 13.54 7.01 -18.88
C PRO A 73 14.19 7.25 -20.26
N SER A 74 14.37 8.52 -20.61
CA SER A 74 15.02 8.91 -21.85
C SER A 74 16.36 9.58 -21.54
N TRP A 75 17.36 9.33 -22.38
CA TRP A 75 18.66 9.94 -22.26
C TRP A 75 19.19 10.30 -23.65
N ILE A 76 19.49 11.59 -23.84
CA ILE A 76 20.15 12.11 -25.02
C ILE A 76 21.50 12.69 -24.59
N LYS A 77 22.60 12.16 -25.14
CA LYS A 77 23.96 12.58 -24.79
C LYS A 77 24.73 12.95 -26.05
N GLY A 78 25.15 14.21 -26.13
CA GLY A 78 26.12 14.69 -27.09
C GLY A 78 27.53 14.73 -26.49
N SER A 79 28.49 15.21 -27.27
CA SER A 79 29.87 15.41 -26.81
C SER A 79 30.01 16.56 -25.80
N CYS A 80 29.13 17.55 -25.86
CA CYS A 80 29.19 18.78 -25.04
C CYS A 80 27.89 19.10 -24.30
N ASN A 81 26.85 18.29 -24.44
CA ASN A 81 25.57 18.48 -23.80
C ASN A 81 24.91 17.14 -23.47
N TYR A 82 23.97 17.14 -22.53
CA TYR A 82 23.09 16.02 -22.30
C TYR A 82 21.75 16.48 -21.75
N HIS A 83 20.72 15.67 -22.00
CA HIS A 83 19.39 15.83 -21.46
C HIS A 83 18.88 14.46 -21.04
N PHE A 84 18.27 14.37 -19.87
CA PHE A 84 17.55 13.17 -19.45
C PHE A 84 16.16 13.54 -18.92
N ASP A 85 15.23 12.61 -19.09
CA ASP A 85 13.88 12.71 -18.55
C ASP A 85 13.39 11.36 -18.01
N GLY A 86 12.38 11.39 -17.14
CA GLY A 86 11.79 10.18 -16.57
C GLY A 86 12.71 9.38 -15.64
N MET A 87 13.79 9.96 -15.12
CA MET A 87 14.73 9.22 -14.25
C MET A 87 14.18 8.99 -12.84
N CYS A 88 14.71 7.99 -12.13
CA CYS A 88 14.40 7.77 -10.74
C CYS A 88 14.97 8.92 -9.87
N PRO A 89 14.12 9.65 -9.10
CA PRO A 89 14.58 10.81 -8.34
C PRO A 89 15.54 10.43 -7.20
N GLU A 90 15.48 9.20 -6.71
CA GLU A 90 16.33 8.76 -5.59
C GLU A 90 17.78 8.48 -5.96
N VAL A 91 18.07 8.20 -7.24
CA VAL A 91 19.44 7.94 -7.66
C VAL A 91 20.25 9.23 -7.51
N ASN A 92 19.77 10.33 -8.07
CA ASN A 92 20.49 11.61 -7.94
C ASN A 92 20.53 12.14 -6.50
N LEU A 93 19.47 11.87 -5.73
CA LEU A 93 19.36 12.35 -4.35
C LEU A 93 20.27 11.60 -3.37
N PHE A 94 20.35 10.27 -3.47
CA PHE A 94 20.94 9.42 -2.43
C PHE A 94 22.10 8.53 -2.89
N ASP A 95 22.26 8.30 -4.19
CA ASP A 95 23.37 7.50 -4.71
C ASP A 95 24.60 8.40 -4.89
N ASN A 96 25.69 8.11 -4.18
CA ASN A 96 26.91 8.91 -4.28
C ASN A 96 27.76 8.56 -5.51
N MET A 97 27.64 7.32 -6.00
CA MET A 97 28.48 6.79 -7.08
C MET A 97 27.85 7.10 -8.43
N ASN A 98 26.54 6.96 -8.54
CA ASN A 98 25.79 7.06 -9.79
C ASN A 98 24.94 8.32 -9.88
N SER A 99 25.26 9.39 -9.15
CA SER A 99 24.51 10.65 -9.22
C SER A 99 25.20 11.67 -10.12
N LEU A 100 24.44 12.19 -11.10
CA LEU A 100 24.84 13.34 -11.91
C LEU A 100 24.54 14.66 -11.20
N PHE A 101 23.49 14.69 -10.37
CA PHE A 101 22.99 15.88 -9.67
C PHE A 101 22.91 15.60 -8.17
N LYS A 102 24.08 15.58 -7.52
CA LYS A 102 24.23 15.16 -6.12
C LYS A 102 23.33 15.95 -5.19
N GLY A 103 22.54 15.23 -4.38
CA GLY A 103 21.67 15.81 -3.36
C GLY A 103 20.37 16.42 -3.89
N VAL A 104 20.02 16.19 -5.16
CA VAL A 104 18.78 16.71 -5.75
C VAL A 104 17.91 15.58 -6.26
N ALA A 105 16.64 15.58 -5.86
CA ALA A 105 15.62 14.60 -6.28
C ALA A 105 15.08 14.89 -7.69
N CYS A 106 15.97 15.00 -8.69
CA CYS A 106 15.60 15.34 -10.06
C CYS A 106 15.29 14.12 -10.91
N ILE A 107 14.21 14.23 -11.68
CA ILE A 107 13.81 13.24 -12.70
C ILE A 107 14.15 13.69 -14.12
N SER A 108 14.37 15.00 -14.28
CA SER A 108 14.65 15.64 -15.56
C SER A 108 15.65 16.75 -15.35
N ALA A 109 16.71 16.76 -16.15
CA ALA A 109 17.73 17.78 -16.11
C ALA A 109 18.51 17.83 -17.42
N GLU A 110 19.19 18.95 -17.62
CA GLU A 110 20.02 19.20 -18.79
C GLU A 110 21.37 19.80 -18.39
N TYR A 111 22.33 19.60 -19.27
CA TYR A 111 23.63 20.23 -19.23
C TYR A 111 24.00 20.68 -20.63
N ASP A 112 24.50 21.90 -20.74
CA ASP A 112 25.12 22.39 -21.95
C ASP A 112 26.40 23.15 -21.63
N LYS A 113 27.50 22.79 -22.31
CA LYS A 113 28.80 23.45 -22.15
C LYS A 113 28.73 24.96 -22.40
N TYR A 114 27.82 25.41 -23.26
CA TYR A 114 27.65 26.80 -23.70
C TYR A 114 26.67 27.60 -22.82
N TYR A 115 26.02 26.98 -21.83
CA TYR A 115 25.20 27.74 -20.90
C TYR A 115 26.04 28.67 -20.00
N PRO A 116 25.52 29.86 -19.66
CA PRO A 116 26.09 30.66 -18.60
C PRO A 116 25.99 29.90 -17.27
N ALA A 117 26.95 30.12 -16.37
CA ALA A 117 26.97 29.40 -15.09
C ALA A 117 25.66 29.65 -14.29
N PRO A 118 25.06 28.60 -13.70
CA PRO A 118 25.46 27.19 -13.72
C PRO A 118 25.11 26.49 -15.05
N LYS A 119 26.05 25.64 -15.53
CA LYS A 119 25.90 24.90 -16.80
C LYS A 119 24.88 23.76 -16.74
N HIS A 120 24.54 23.31 -15.54
CA HIS A 120 23.55 22.28 -15.30
C HIS A 120 22.24 22.92 -14.85
N ARG A 121 21.12 22.45 -15.36
CA ARG A 121 19.78 22.93 -15.01
C ARG A 121 18.88 21.77 -14.67
N VAL A 122 18.29 21.83 -13.49
CA VAL A 122 17.27 20.87 -13.06
C VAL A 122 15.92 21.34 -13.57
N LEU A 123 15.32 20.55 -14.47
CA LEU A 123 14.04 20.90 -15.10
C LEU A 123 12.86 20.45 -14.24
N LYS A 124 12.96 19.25 -13.65
CA LYS A 124 11.87 18.67 -12.86
C LYS A 124 12.39 17.85 -11.68
N THR A 125 11.80 18.10 -10.52
CA THR A 125 12.05 17.31 -9.30
C THR A 125 10.80 16.62 -8.82
N GLN A 126 10.96 15.45 -8.20
CA GLN A 126 9.82 14.63 -7.81
C GLN A 126 10.15 13.77 -6.59
N HIS A 127 9.18 13.62 -5.68
CA HIS A 127 9.24 12.62 -4.61
C HIS A 127 8.80 11.26 -5.14
N TYR A 128 9.38 10.14 -4.66
CA TYR A 128 9.06 8.79 -5.17
C TYR A 128 7.56 8.47 -5.04
N SER A 129 6.84 9.09 -4.10
CA SER A 129 5.38 8.90 -3.96
C SER A 129 4.56 9.27 -5.20
N LYS A 130 5.15 10.04 -6.13
CA LYS A 130 4.49 10.44 -7.38
C LYS A 130 4.93 9.55 -8.57
N CYS A 131 5.80 8.57 -8.34
CA CYS A 131 6.35 7.68 -9.35
C CYS A 131 5.32 6.62 -9.78
N SER A 132 5.22 6.35 -11.08
CA SER A 132 4.26 5.39 -11.64
C SER A 132 4.47 3.98 -11.10
N GLU A 133 5.73 3.54 -10.96
CA GLU A 133 6.07 2.22 -10.44
C GLU A 133 5.67 2.07 -8.97
N PHE A 134 5.86 3.13 -8.17
CA PHE A 134 5.43 3.12 -6.78
C PHE A 134 3.90 3.12 -6.65
N ASN A 135 3.20 3.89 -7.46
CA ASN A 135 1.74 3.92 -7.48
C ASN A 135 1.16 2.56 -7.87
N TRP A 136 1.75 1.91 -8.87
CA TRP A 136 1.38 0.56 -9.27
C TRP A 136 1.62 -0.46 -8.14
N TYR A 137 2.79 -0.41 -7.50
CA TYR A 137 3.10 -1.27 -6.35
C TYR A 137 2.08 -1.12 -5.22
N MET A 138 1.71 0.12 -4.90
CA MET A 138 0.71 0.41 -3.87
C MET A 138 -0.67 -0.12 -4.26
N PHE A 139 -1.06 0.03 -5.53
CA PHE A 139 -2.30 -0.51 -6.07
C PHE A 139 -2.34 -2.04 -5.98
N GLU A 140 -1.29 -2.72 -6.42
CA GLU A 140 -1.20 -4.19 -6.40
C GLU A 140 -1.21 -4.75 -4.97
N ARG A 141 -0.50 -4.10 -4.04
CA ARG A 141 -0.62 -4.42 -2.60
C ARG A 141 -2.01 -4.18 -2.05
N GLY A 142 -2.72 -3.18 -2.54
CA GLY A 142 -4.13 -2.94 -2.24
C GLY A 142 -5.03 -4.11 -2.69
N ARG A 143 -4.80 -4.66 -3.89
CA ARG A 143 -5.53 -5.83 -4.41
C ARG A 143 -5.32 -7.07 -3.54
N LEU A 144 -4.10 -7.32 -3.09
CA LEU A 144 -3.77 -8.45 -2.22
C LEU A 144 -4.48 -8.37 -0.85
N LYS A 145 -4.84 -7.17 -0.36
CA LYS A 145 -5.66 -7.03 0.86
C LYS A 145 -7.13 -7.37 0.62
N ILE A 146 -7.63 -7.22 -0.61
CA ILE A 146 -9.04 -7.45 -0.95
C ILE A 146 -9.32 -8.94 -1.21
N SER A 147 -8.31 -9.77 -1.47
CA SER A 147 -8.50 -11.09 -2.07
C SER A 147 -8.69 -12.28 -1.10
N ASN A 148 -8.91 -12.11 0.21
CA ASN A 148 -9.09 -13.27 1.12
C ASN A 148 -10.31 -13.26 2.05
N THR A 149 -11.16 -12.24 2.03
CA THR A 149 -12.44 -12.31 2.75
C THR A 149 -13.57 -12.45 1.75
N LYS A 150 -14.22 -13.63 1.71
CA LYS A 150 -15.53 -13.76 1.05
C LYS A 150 -16.40 -12.58 1.49
N PRO A 151 -17.08 -11.87 0.58
CA PRO A 151 -17.92 -10.74 0.95
C PRO A 151 -18.90 -11.21 2.02
N ARG A 152 -18.90 -10.52 3.18
CA ARG A 152 -19.79 -10.87 4.29
C ARG A 152 -21.23 -10.83 3.76
N LYS A 153 -21.94 -11.97 3.79
CA LYS A 153 -23.34 -12.02 3.40
C LYS A 153 -24.11 -11.06 4.30
N THR A 154 -24.75 -10.06 3.70
CA THR A 154 -25.58 -9.12 4.44
C THR A 154 -26.73 -9.87 5.10
N ILE A 155 -26.95 -9.62 6.39
CA ILE A 155 -28.10 -10.19 7.11
C ILE A 155 -29.35 -9.54 6.53
N SER A 156 -30.29 -10.36 6.04
CA SER A 156 -31.51 -9.85 5.41
C SER A 156 -32.35 -9.03 6.39
N ALA A 157 -33.10 -8.04 5.87
CA ALA A 157 -34.02 -7.25 6.69
C ALA A 157 -35.09 -8.12 7.37
N LYS A 158 -35.52 -9.20 6.71
CA LYS A 158 -36.46 -10.20 7.26
C LYS A 158 -35.87 -10.89 8.50
N THR A 159 -34.63 -11.34 8.41
CA THR A 159 -33.90 -11.95 9.54
C THR A 159 -33.81 -11.00 10.72
N ARG A 160 -33.44 -9.72 10.47
CA ARG A 160 -33.39 -8.70 11.52
C ARG A 160 -34.76 -8.46 12.19
N SER A 161 -35.83 -8.42 11.41
CA SER A 161 -37.19 -8.25 11.94
C SER A 161 -37.62 -9.43 12.82
N ILE A 162 -37.26 -10.66 12.45
CA ILE A 162 -37.53 -11.85 13.27
C ILE A 162 -36.78 -11.75 14.61
N LEU A 163 -35.49 -11.42 14.58
CA LEU A 163 -34.67 -11.28 15.79
C LEU A 163 -35.19 -10.18 16.72
N GLN A 164 -35.60 -9.02 16.16
CA GLN A 164 -36.18 -7.92 16.94
C GLN A 164 -37.46 -8.34 17.68
N LYS A 165 -38.33 -9.11 17.00
CA LYS A 165 -39.55 -9.67 17.61
C LYS A 165 -39.22 -10.68 18.71
N GLU A 166 -38.19 -11.50 18.50
CA GLU A 166 -37.71 -12.52 19.45
C GLU A 166 -37.32 -11.91 20.80
N ILE A 167 -36.62 -10.77 20.76
CA ILE A 167 -36.19 -10.06 21.97
C ILE A 167 -37.22 -9.07 22.50
N LYS A 168 -38.39 -8.91 21.84
CA LYS A 168 -39.43 -7.93 22.19
C LYS A 168 -38.90 -6.51 22.37
N SER A 169 -37.87 -6.14 21.60
CA SER A 169 -37.14 -4.87 21.73
C SER A 169 -36.48 -4.60 23.10
N ILE A 170 -36.18 -5.64 23.87
CA ILE A 170 -35.50 -5.54 25.16
C ILE A 170 -34.21 -6.37 25.09
N CYS A 171 -33.09 -5.85 25.58
CA CYS A 171 -31.85 -6.63 25.57
C CYS A 171 -32.00 -7.89 26.45
N PRO A 172 -31.78 -9.11 25.93
CA PRO A 172 -32.01 -10.34 26.68
C PRO A 172 -30.96 -10.61 27.79
N ILE A 173 -29.88 -9.82 27.83
CA ILE A 173 -28.82 -9.95 28.84
C ILE A 173 -29.00 -8.96 30.00
N CYS A 174 -29.25 -7.69 29.69
CA CYS A 174 -29.31 -6.64 30.71
C CYS A 174 -30.70 -6.04 30.92
N SER A 175 -31.70 -6.53 30.18
CA SER A 175 -33.09 -6.05 30.23
C SER A 175 -33.26 -4.55 30.00
N ASN A 176 -32.28 -3.89 29.36
CA ASN A 176 -32.40 -2.47 29.03
C ASN A 176 -33.39 -2.29 27.88
N GLU A 177 -34.40 -1.45 28.09
CA GLU A 177 -35.43 -1.08 27.13
C GLU A 177 -35.07 0.20 26.37
N ASP A 178 -34.21 1.06 26.95
CA ASP A 178 -33.74 2.31 26.35
C ASP A 178 -32.44 2.06 25.56
N VAL A 179 -32.61 1.44 24.39
CA VAL A 179 -31.52 1.08 23.48
C VAL A 179 -31.76 1.75 22.13
N GLU A 180 -30.93 2.74 21.80
CA GLU A 180 -31.00 3.49 20.54
C GLU A 180 -30.88 2.57 19.31
N HIS A 181 -29.98 1.58 19.36
CA HIS A 181 -29.82 0.61 18.28
C HIS A 181 -29.34 -0.75 18.80
N PHE A 182 -29.91 -1.83 18.25
CA PHE A 182 -29.47 -3.20 18.51
C PHE A 182 -28.43 -3.66 17.48
N GLN A 183 -27.51 -4.51 17.92
CA GLN A 183 -26.48 -5.15 17.13
C GLN A 183 -26.73 -6.66 17.06
N VAL A 184 -26.39 -7.29 15.93
CA VAL A 184 -26.53 -8.74 15.74
C VAL A 184 -25.18 -9.39 16.02
N HIS A 185 -25.18 -10.33 16.97
CA HIS A 185 -24.05 -11.16 17.32
C HIS A 185 -24.20 -12.56 16.70
N HIS A 186 -23.13 -13.06 16.08
CA HIS A 186 -23.02 -14.44 15.59
C HIS A 186 -22.48 -15.32 16.72
N ILE A 187 -23.29 -16.27 17.20
CA ILE A 187 -22.96 -17.11 18.36
C ILE A 187 -21.72 -17.96 18.07
N ASP A 188 -21.61 -18.53 16.87
CA ASP A 188 -20.44 -19.31 16.41
C ASP A 188 -19.23 -18.49 15.97
N GLU A 189 -19.27 -17.17 16.15
CA GLU A 189 -18.24 -16.21 15.70
C GLU A 189 -17.96 -16.22 14.19
N ASN A 190 -18.78 -16.93 13.39
CA ASN A 190 -18.64 -17.02 11.96
C ASN A 190 -19.60 -16.04 11.26
N PRO A 191 -19.10 -14.91 10.71
CA PRO A 191 -19.93 -13.89 10.10
C PRO A 191 -20.60 -14.32 8.78
N THR A 192 -20.35 -15.55 8.31
CA THR A 192 -20.99 -16.13 7.12
C THR A 192 -22.22 -16.99 7.45
N ASN A 193 -22.40 -17.35 8.72
CA ASN A 193 -23.52 -18.17 9.19
C ASN A 193 -24.68 -17.30 9.67
N ASN A 194 -25.59 -16.96 8.75
CA ASN A 194 -26.74 -16.08 9.00
C ASN A 194 -28.02 -16.84 9.41
N ASP A 195 -27.90 -18.09 9.87
CA ASP A 195 -29.04 -18.85 10.38
C ASP A 195 -29.62 -18.15 11.62
N VAL A 196 -30.94 -17.97 11.67
CA VAL A 196 -31.62 -17.23 12.77
C VAL A 196 -31.24 -17.79 14.15
N GLU A 197 -31.06 -19.11 14.23
CA GLU A 197 -30.66 -19.84 15.45
C GLU A 197 -29.22 -19.52 15.90
N ASN A 198 -28.36 -19.10 14.98
CA ASN A 198 -26.98 -18.69 15.24
C ASN A 198 -26.83 -17.19 15.51
N LEU A 199 -27.93 -16.42 15.45
CA LEU A 199 -27.91 -14.98 15.62
C LEU A 199 -28.61 -14.55 16.91
N LEU A 200 -28.02 -13.61 17.63
CA LEU A 200 -28.61 -12.99 18.82
C LEU A 200 -28.57 -11.48 18.70
N MET A 201 -29.69 -10.81 18.97
CA MET A 201 -29.79 -9.35 18.91
C MET A 201 -29.61 -8.75 20.30
N LEU A 202 -28.68 -7.80 20.44
CA LEU A 202 -28.19 -7.30 21.72
C LEU A 202 -27.95 -5.79 21.68
N CYS A 203 -27.96 -5.14 22.85
CA CYS A 203 -27.49 -3.76 22.94
C CYS A 203 -25.97 -3.69 22.73
N PRO A 204 -25.41 -2.52 22.37
CA PRO A 204 -23.98 -2.37 22.09
C PRO A 204 -23.08 -2.75 23.28
N ILE A 205 -23.57 -2.53 24.50
CA ILE A 205 -22.83 -2.83 25.74
C ILE A 205 -22.67 -4.35 25.90
N CYS A 206 -23.77 -5.11 25.81
CA CYS A 206 -23.72 -6.56 25.96
C CYS A 206 -23.02 -7.23 24.77
N HIS A 207 -23.18 -6.70 23.56
CA HIS A 207 -22.41 -7.14 22.41
C HIS A 207 -20.89 -6.99 22.64
N SER A 208 -20.46 -5.85 23.21
CA SER A 208 -19.05 -5.63 23.56
C SER A 208 -18.55 -6.59 24.64
N LYS A 209 -19.36 -6.86 25.68
CA LYS A 209 -19.03 -7.82 26.74
C LYS A 209 -18.79 -9.23 26.20
N ILE A 210 -19.63 -9.72 25.29
CA ILE A 210 -19.43 -11.02 24.65
C ILE A 210 -18.13 -11.02 23.82
N THR A 211 -17.92 -9.98 23.02
CA THR A 211 -16.71 -9.87 22.17
C THR A 211 -15.42 -9.86 23.00
N LYS A 212 -15.47 -9.34 24.24
CA LYS A 212 -14.35 -9.31 25.19
C LYS A 212 -14.20 -10.60 26.01
N GLY A 213 -15.16 -11.52 25.94
CA GLY A 213 -15.19 -12.74 26.74
C GLY A 213 -15.72 -12.56 28.17
N ASP A 214 -16.31 -11.40 28.50
CA ASP A 214 -16.94 -11.16 29.81
C ASP A 214 -18.22 -11.98 30.00
N ILE A 215 -18.82 -12.43 28.89
CA ILE A 215 -19.98 -13.33 28.85
C ILE A 215 -19.56 -14.53 28.01
N SER A 216 -19.70 -15.72 28.57
CA SER A 216 -19.22 -16.96 27.95
C SER A 216 -20.12 -17.42 26.81
N TYR A 217 -19.54 -18.13 25.83
CA TYR A 217 -20.27 -18.74 24.72
C TYR A 217 -21.45 -19.63 25.18
N SER A 218 -21.27 -20.39 26.27
CA SER A 218 -22.31 -21.25 26.84
C SER A 218 -23.50 -20.45 27.36
N GLU A 219 -23.25 -19.30 28.00
CA GLU A 219 -24.30 -18.38 28.43
C GLU A 219 -25.08 -17.80 27.25
N VAL A 220 -24.38 -17.31 26.22
CA VAL A 220 -25.00 -16.76 25.01
C VAL A 220 -25.90 -17.80 24.33
N LYS A 221 -25.41 -19.05 24.23
CA LYS A 221 -26.15 -20.17 23.65
C LYS A 221 -27.39 -20.53 24.47
N ASN A 222 -27.30 -20.47 25.80
CA ASN A 222 -28.44 -20.73 26.69
C ASN A 222 -29.50 -19.65 26.56
N ILE A 223 -29.10 -18.37 26.52
CA ILE A 223 -30.03 -17.24 26.32
C ILE A 223 -30.80 -17.42 25.01
N LYS A 224 -30.12 -17.76 23.91
CA LYS A 224 -30.78 -18.00 22.63
C LYS A 224 -31.80 -19.15 22.72
N LYS A 225 -31.48 -20.22 23.44
CA LYS A 225 -32.42 -21.34 23.67
C LYS A 225 -33.65 -20.92 24.47
N GLU A 226 -33.49 -20.13 25.54
CA GLU A 226 -34.61 -19.66 26.36
C GLU A 226 -35.55 -18.74 25.57
N LEU A 227 -35.01 -17.86 24.72
CA LEU A 227 -35.80 -17.02 23.82
C LEU A 227 -36.66 -17.87 22.86
N ASN A 228 -36.10 -18.98 22.37
CA ASN A 228 -36.82 -19.88 21.46
C ASN A 228 -37.87 -20.77 22.14
N LYS A 229 -37.73 -21.06 23.44
CA LYS A 229 -38.75 -21.79 24.21
C LYS A 229 -40.00 -20.95 24.51
N THR A 230 -39.88 -19.63 24.41
CA THR A 230 -40.95 -18.68 24.73
C THR A 230 -41.78 -18.31 23.48
N LYS A 231 -41.54 -18.98 22.34
CA LYS A 231 -42.40 -18.96 21.14
C LYS A 231 -43.60 -19.87 21.31
#